data_AF-N8XSD5-F1
#
_entry.id   AF-N8XSD5-F1
#
_cell.length_a   1.000
_cell.length_b   1.000
_cell.length_c   1.000
_cell.angle_alpha   90.00
_cell.angle_beta   90.00
_cell.angle_gamma   90.00
#
_symmetry.space_group_name_H-M   'P 1'
#
loop_
_entity.id
_entity.type
_entity.pdbx_description
1 polymer ?
#
loop_
_entity_poly.entity_id
_entity_poly.type
_entity_poly.pdbx_seq_one_letter_code
_entity_poly.pdbx_strand_id
1 'polypeptide(L)'
;MPNVRNDVLMISSREREEKELFKLVAKKCKFAREVNGTTRKELLTSVWGYENNQKHANRVSELESGGKRIELITVYRMCKALGVSSDFLLGLSPDFELDDYEAKTAGRVFQSVRSAVLESTEQICMQMSKAISSLPPIQGDVLRGHARNVVDIVDKYAHDMDWCSRHPDLVNAVIELNHTIMLFDKHFARQMRFIEMATMELLDEVTLDSPARHIIMPAEDN
;
A
#
# COMPACT_ATOMS: atom_id res chain seq x y z
N MET A 1 -52.74 33.99 -23.78
CA MET A 1 -51.43 34.14 -24.44
C MET A 1 -50.44 33.24 -23.69
N PRO A 2 -50.13 32.03 -24.16
CA PRO A 2 -49.16 31.16 -23.50
C PRO A 2 -47.75 31.74 -23.62
N ASN A 3 -46.92 31.40 -22.64
CA ASN A 3 -45.68 32.08 -22.27
C ASN A 3 -44.50 31.72 -23.18
N VAL A 4 -44.49 32.24 -24.42
CA VAL A 4 -43.45 31.98 -25.45
C VAL A 4 -42.02 32.21 -24.93
N ARG A 5 -41.82 33.14 -23.99
CA ARG A 5 -40.49 33.45 -23.43
C ARG A 5 -39.94 32.33 -22.52
N ASN A 6 -40.81 31.66 -21.76
CA ASN A 6 -40.40 30.52 -20.92
C ASN A 6 -40.11 29.28 -21.77
N ASP A 7 -40.89 29.06 -22.83
CA ASP A 7 -40.68 27.92 -23.73
C ASP A 7 -39.33 28.01 -24.47
N VAL A 8 -38.94 29.21 -24.92
CA VAL A 8 -37.63 29.44 -25.57
C VAL A 8 -36.45 29.23 -24.59
N LEU A 9 -36.58 29.64 -23.33
CA LEU A 9 -35.56 29.40 -22.30
C LEU A 9 -35.44 27.92 -21.94
N MET A 10 -36.55 27.20 -21.87
CA MET A 10 -36.59 25.75 -21.60
C MET A 10 -35.99 24.94 -22.76
N ILE A 11 -36.23 25.33 -24.01
CA ILE A 11 -35.63 24.72 -25.21
C ILE A 11 -34.10 24.88 -25.19
N SER A 12 -33.61 26.08 -24.87
CA SER A 12 -32.17 26.36 -24.75
C SER A 12 -31.49 25.54 -23.64
N SER A 13 -32.17 25.31 -22.51
CA SER A 13 -31.66 24.46 -21.42
C SER A 13 -31.55 23.00 -21.83
N ARG A 14 -32.58 22.46 -22.50
CA ARG A 14 -32.60 21.05 -22.96
C ARG A 14 -31.55 20.78 -24.03
N GLU A 15 -31.34 21.71 -24.96
CA GLU A 15 -30.30 21.58 -25.99
C GLU A 15 -28.88 21.61 -25.40
N ARG A 16 -28.69 22.35 -24.29
CA ARG A 16 -27.42 22.36 -23.56
C ARG A 16 -27.17 21.04 -22.86
N GLU A 17 -28.18 20.52 -22.17
CA GLU A 17 -28.13 19.22 -21.50
C GLU A 17 -27.87 18.06 -22.48
N GLU A 18 -28.53 18.06 -23.65
CA GLU A 18 -28.30 17.05 -24.70
C GLU A 18 -26.86 17.09 -25.23
N LYS A 19 -26.29 18.29 -25.41
CA LYS A 19 -24.88 18.47 -25.82
C LYS A 19 -23.89 18.01 -24.75
N GLU A 20 -24.20 18.24 -23.47
CA GLU A 20 -23.37 17.77 -22.36
C GLU A 20 -23.38 16.25 -22.26
N LEU A 21 -24.56 15.63 -22.43
CA LEU A 21 -24.69 14.17 -22.50
C LEU A 21 -23.85 13.58 -23.64
N PHE A 22 -23.91 14.14 -24.85
CA PHE A 22 -23.10 13.63 -25.97
C PHE A 22 -21.60 13.78 -25.74
N LYS A 23 -21.16 14.87 -25.10
CA LYS A 23 -19.75 15.04 -24.71
C LYS A 23 -19.34 14.02 -23.64
N LEU A 24 -20.23 13.69 -22.70
CA LEU A 24 -19.96 12.69 -21.66
C LEU A 24 -19.80 11.30 -22.28
N VAL A 25 -20.77 10.88 -23.11
CA VAL A 25 -20.74 9.61 -23.83
C VAL A 25 -19.48 9.51 -24.68
N ALA A 26 -19.12 10.58 -25.41
CA ALA A 26 -17.92 10.62 -26.22
C ALA A 26 -16.63 10.39 -25.41
N LYS A 27 -16.50 11.04 -24.25
CA LYS A 27 -15.37 10.86 -23.32
C LYS A 27 -15.31 9.43 -22.78
N LYS A 28 -16.46 8.87 -22.37
CA LYS A 28 -16.57 7.51 -21.83
C LYS A 28 -16.26 6.45 -22.89
N CYS A 29 -16.72 6.63 -24.13
CA CYS A 29 -16.35 5.78 -25.27
C CYS A 29 -14.84 5.83 -25.56
N LYS A 30 -14.23 7.02 -25.54
CA LYS A 30 -12.78 7.17 -25.74
C LYS A 30 -12.00 6.45 -24.65
N PHE A 31 -12.39 6.65 -23.39
CA PHE A 31 -11.79 5.97 -22.25
C PHE A 31 -11.93 4.45 -22.38
N ALA A 32 -13.13 3.95 -22.66
CA ALA A 32 -13.39 2.53 -22.85
C ALA A 32 -12.51 1.91 -23.94
N ARG A 33 -12.36 2.61 -25.06
CA ARG A 33 -11.48 2.18 -26.15
C ARG A 33 -10.01 2.15 -25.73
N GLU A 34 -9.55 3.15 -24.98
CA GLU A 34 -8.16 3.20 -24.49
C GLU A 34 -7.86 2.09 -23.50
N VAL A 35 -8.79 1.78 -22.58
CA VAL A 35 -8.61 0.69 -21.62
C VAL A 35 -8.64 -0.68 -22.32
N ASN A 36 -9.50 -0.86 -23.32
CA ASN A 36 -9.55 -2.10 -24.11
C ASN A 36 -8.39 -2.26 -25.11
N GLY A 37 -7.52 -1.25 -25.25
CA GLY A 37 -6.43 -1.27 -26.23
C GLY A 37 -6.88 -1.28 -27.70
N THR A 38 -8.17 -1.06 -27.98
CA THR A 38 -8.71 -1.17 -29.35
C THR A 38 -8.35 0.05 -30.19
N THR A 39 -7.91 -0.17 -31.43
CA THR A 39 -7.64 0.93 -32.36
C THR A 39 -8.95 1.49 -32.92
N ARG A 40 -8.92 2.76 -33.38
CA ARG A 40 -10.10 3.39 -34.00
C ARG A 40 -10.58 2.65 -35.26
N LYS A 41 -9.66 1.99 -35.98
CA LYS A 41 -9.98 1.22 -37.18
C LYS A 41 -10.75 -0.05 -36.83
N GLU A 42 -10.28 -0.79 -35.82
CA GLU A 42 -10.95 -1.99 -35.32
C GLU A 42 -12.35 -1.66 -34.78
N LEU A 43 -12.48 -0.57 -34.02
CA LEU A 43 -13.79 -0.14 -33.50
C LEU A 43 -14.75 0.27 -34.64
N LEU A 44 -14.24 0.94 -35.68
CA LEU A 44 -15.04 1.31 -36.86
C LEU A 44 -15.62 0.06 -37.54
N THR A 45 -14.78 -0.95 -37.74
CA THR A 45 -15.20 -2.23 -38.33
C THR A 45 -16.18 -2.96 -37.42
N SER A 46 -15.94 -3.01 -36.11
CA SER A 46 -16.82 -3.72 -35.17
C SER A 46 -18.20 -3.08 -35.01
N VAL A 47 -18.30 -1.75 -35.07
CA VAL A 47 -19.56 -1.02 -34.77
C VAL A 47 -20.36 -0.74 -36.05
N TRP A 48 -19.69 -0.49 -37.17
CA TRP A 48 -20.38 -0.12 -38.42
C TRP A 48 -20.15 -1.10 -39.58
N GLY A 49 -19.27 -2.09 -39.44
CA GLY A 49 -19.00 -3.06 -40.50
C GLY A 49 -18.32 -2.44 -41.73
N TYR A 50 -17.76 -1.24 -41.60
CA TYR A 50 -17.06 -0.60 -42.72
C TYR A 50 -15.67 -1.23 -42.87
N GLU A 51 -15.47 -1.97 -43.96
CA GLU A 51 -14.15 -2.36 -44.42
C GLU A 51 -13.47 -1.14 -45.06
N ASN A 52 -12.60 -0.49 -44.27
CA ASN A 52 -11.56 0.45 -44.71
C ASN A 52 -11.93 1.48 -45.80
N ASN A 53 -13.19 1.92 -45.85
CA ASN A 53 -13.60 3.01 -46.73
C ASN A 53 -13.05 4.32 -46.17
N GLN A 54 -12.08 4.92 -46.86
CA GLN A 54 -11.46 6.21 -46.49
C GLN A 54 -12.49 7.32 -46.21
N LYS A 55 -13.69 7.23 -46.80
CA LYS A 55 -14.81 8.15 -46.58
C LYS A 55 -15.40 8.11 -45.16
N HIS A 56 -15.23 7.02 -44.42
CA HIS A 56 -15.79 6.82 -43.07
C HIS A 56 -14.73 6.66 -41.97
N ALA A 57 -13.44 6.79 -42.31
CA ALA A 57 -12.31 6.62 -41.40
C ALA A 57 -12.38 7.52 -40.15
N ASN A 58 -13.05 8.68 -40.25
CA ASN A 58 -13.13 9.66 -39.17
C ASN A 58 -14.37 9.51 -38.28
N ARG A 59 -15.27 8.55 -38.53
CA ARG A 59 -16.55 8.46 -37.81
C ARG A 59 -16.39 8.21 -36.31
N VAL A 60 -15.41 7.40 -35.92
CA VAL A 60 -15.06 7.17 -34.50
C VAL A 60 -14.52 8.46 -33.87
N SER A 61 -13.64 9.19 -34.56
CA SER A 61 -13.10 10.47 -34.06
C SER A 61 -14.17 11.54 -33.94
N GLU A 62 -15.14 11.58 -34.86
CA GLU A 62 -16.30 12.48 -34.77
C GLU A 62 -17.17 12.14 -33.56
N LEU A 63 -17.36 10.85 -33.27
CA LEU A 63 -18.12 10.41 -32.11
C LEU A 63 -17.39 10.72 -30.80
N GLU A 64 -16.08 10.45 -30.73
CA GLU A 64 -15.21 10.80 -29.58
C GLU A 64 -15.11 12.32 -29.33
N SER A 65 -15.45 13.15 -30.33
CA SER A 65 -15.50 14.61 -30.16
C SER A 65 -16.77 15.10 -29.45
N GLY A 66 -17.83 14.29 -29.41
CA GLY A 66 -19.13 14.65 -28.82
C GLY A 66 -19.88 15.76 -29.58
N GLY A 67 -19.42 16.13 -30.78
CA GLY A 67 -20.02 17.21 -31.57
C GLY A 67 -21.25 16.81 -32.38
N LYS A 68 -21.50 15.51 -32.56
CA LYS A 68 -22.64 14.97 -33.31
C LYS A 68 -23.61 14.23 -32.39
N ARG A 69 -24.89 14.28 -32.74
CA ARG A 69 -25.95 13.50 -32.09
C ARG A 69 -25.64 12.01 -32.22
N ILE A 70 -25.73 11.30 -31.10
CA ILE A 70 -25.48 9.85 -31.03
C ILE A 70 -26.83 9.14 -31.05
N GLU A 71 -27.00 8.22 -32.01
CA GLU A 71 -28.20 7.39 -32.09
C GLU A 71 -28.12 6.22 -31.10
N LEU A 72 -29.27 5.81 -30.57
CA LEU A 72 -29.36 4.70 -29.59
C LEU A 72 -28.73 3.40 -30.12
N ILE A 73 -28.92 3.10 -31.42
CA ILE A 73 -28.33 1.92 -32.05
C ILE A 73 -26.80 1.97 -32.04
N THR A 74 -26.21 3.17 -32.13
CA THR A 74 -24.75 3.36 -32.06
C THR A 74 -24.24 3.07 -30.65
N VAL A 75 -24.95 3.54 -29.62
CA VAL A 75 -24.61 3.25 -28.22
C VAL A 75 -24.65 1.75 -27.95
N TYR A 76 -25.71 1.06 -28.39
CA TYR A 76 -25.83 -0.39 -28.23
C TYR A 76 -24.67 -1.15 -28.88
N ARG A 77 -24.28 -0.79 -30.10
CA ARG A 77 -23.16 -1.42 -30.79
C ARG A 77 -21.81 -1.11 -30.13
N MET A 78 -21.65 0.08 -29.56
CA MET A 78 -20.47 0.44 -28.76
C MET A 78 -20.37 -0.41 -27.49
N CYS A 79 -21.48 -0.58 -26.76
CA CYS A 79 -21.53 -1.46 -25.58
C CYS A 79 -21.06 -2.88 -25.92
N LYS A 80 -21.54 -3.43 -27.05
CA LYS A 80 -21.12 -4.76 -27.50
C LYS A 80 -19.66 -4.82 -27.95
N ALA A 81 -19.20 -3.83 -28.72
CA ALA A 81 -17.85 -3.82 -29.26
C ALA A 81 -16.78 -3.59 -28.18
N LEU A 82 -17.11 -2.80 -27.16
CA LEU A 82 -16.22 -2.44 -26.06
C LEU A 82 -16.45 -3.27 -24.80
N GLY A 83 -17.42 -4.18 -24.77
CA GLY A 83 -17.72 -5.00 -23.59
C GLY A 83 -18.06 -4.16 -22.35
N VAL A 84 -18.76 -3.03 -22.53
CA VAL A 84 -19.12 -2.09 -21.44
C VAL A 84 -20.63 -1.96 -21.31
N SER A 85 -21.11 -1.74 -20.07
CA SER A 85 -22.53 -1.48 -19.82
C SER A 85 -23.00 -0.13 -20.37
N SER A 86 -24.29 -0.05 -20.69
CA SER A 86 -24.92 1.20 -21.14
C SER A 86 -24.85 2.29 -20.06
N ASP A 87 -24.92 1.87 -18.81
CA ASP A 87 -24.96 2.77 -17.65
C ASP A 87 -23.62 3.47 -17.47
N PHE A 88 -22.50 2.79 -17.77
CA PHE A 88 -21.18 3.42 -17.82
C PHE A 88 -21.07 4.45 -18.95
N LEU A 89 -21.51 4.10 -20.17
CA LEU A 89 -21.42 5.01 -21.33
C LEU A 89 -22.29 6.25 -21.17
N LEU A 90 -23.49 6.10 -20.62
CA LEU A 90 -24.40 7.21 -20.34
C LEU A 90 -24.01 8.01 -19.08
N GLY A 91 -23.03 7.53 -18.31
CA GLY A 91 -22.57 8.17 -17.09
C GLY A 91 -23.53 8.06 -15.90
N LEU A 92 -24.44 7.08 -15.94
CA LEU A 92 -25.31 6.72 -14.82
C LEU A 92 -24.53 5.95 -13.75
N SER A 93 -23.50 5.20 -14.16
CA SER A 93 -22.55 4.52 -13.27
C SER A 93 -21.11 5.03 -13.50
N PRO A 94 -20.33 5.24 -12.43
CA PRO A 94 -18.90 5.50 -12.56
C PRO A 94 -18.09 4.25 -12.94
N ASP A 95 -18.64 3.05 -12.75
CA ASP A 95 -17.90 1.80 -12.78
C ASP A 95 -17.63 1.32 -14.21
N PHE A 96 -16.34 1.15 -14.52
CA PHE A 96 -15.89 0.59 -15.77
C PHE A 96 -15.97 -0.94 -15.69
N GLU A 97 -17.13 -1.48 -16.02
CA GLU A 97 -17.37 -2.92 -16.09
C GLU A 97 -16.80 -3.46 -17.40
N LEU A 98 -15.52 -3.83 -17.38
CA LEU A 98 -14.96 -4.83 -18.28
C LEU A 98 -15.44 -6.19 -17.81
N ASP A 99 -16.05 -6.99 -18.70
CA ASP A 99 -16.53 -8.37 -18.47
C ASP A 99 -15.89 -9.05 -17.25
N ASP A 100 -16.49 -8.77 -16.09
CA ASP A 100 -16.57 -9.40 -14.77
C ASP A 100 -15.39 -10.22 -14.16
N TYR A 101 -14.28 -10.44 -14.86
CA TYR A 101 -13.16 -11.29 -14.44
C TYR A 101 -12.00 -10.49 -13.86
N GLU A 102 -11.63 -9.38 -14.49
CA GLU A 102 -10.49 -8.56 -14.06
C GLU A 102 -10.80 -7.75 -12.79
N ALA A 103 -12.01 -7.18 -12.68
CA ALA A 103 -12.45 -6.48 -11.47
C ALA A 103 -12.57 -7.41 -10.25
N LYS A 104 -13.09 -8.64 -10.44
CA LYS A 104 -13.12 -9.67 -9.39
C LYS A 104 -11.72 -10.14 -9.00
N THR A 105 -10.82 -10.27 -9.96
CA THR A 105 -9.44 -10.68 -9.71
C THR A 105 -8.67 -9.59 -8.97
N ALA A 106 -8.78 -8.33 -9.37
CA ALA A 106 -8.20 -7.19 -8.67
C ALA A 106 -8.71 -7.09 -7.23
N GLY A 107 -10.03 -7.22 -7.01
CA GLY A 107 -10.61 -7.23 -5.67
C GLY A 107 -10.08 -8.36 -4.78
N ARG A 108 -9.92 -9.58 -5.33
CA ARG A 108 -9.33 -10.72 -4.62
C ARG A 108 -7.85 -10.50 -4.30
N VAL A 109 -7.09 -9.92 -5.22
CA VAL A 109 -5.68 -9.57 -5.00
C VAL A 109 -5.56 -8.54 -3.89
N PHE A 110 -6.34 -7.45 -3.93
CA PHE A 110 -6.34 -6.44 -2.88
C PHE A 110 -6.72 -7.02 -1.52
N GLN A 111 -7.72 -7.90 -1.46
CA GLN A 111 -8.11 -8.55 -0.21
C GLN A 111 -7.01 -9.48 0.31
N SER A 112 -6.34 -10.22 -0.58
CA SER A 112 -5.25 -11.13 -0.21
C SER A 112 -4.03 -10.36 0.32
N VAL A 113 -3.67 -9.25 -0.35
CA VAL A 113 -2.61 -8.35 0.12
C VAL A 113 -2.97 -7.75 1.47
N ARG A 114 -4.21 -7.28 1.65
CA ARG A 114 -4.67 -6.73 2.94
C ARG A 114 -4.57 -7.76 4.06
N SER A 115 -5.02 -8.98 3.82
CA SER A 115 -4.93 -10.07 4.80
C SER A 115 -3.49 -10.40 5.17
N ALA A 116 -2.60 -10.54 4.18
CA ALA A 116 -1.18 -10.80 4.42
C ALA A 116 -0.51 -9.70 5.25
N VAL A 117 -0.79 -8.43 4.94
CA VAL A 117 -0.23 -7.29 5.70
C VAL A 117 -0.72 -7.29 7.15
N LEU A 118 -1.99 -7.56 7.39
CA LEU A 118 -2.54 -7.62 8.75
C LEU A 118 -1.89 -8.76 9.57
N GLU A 119 -1.73 -9.93 8.95
CA GLU A 119 -1.10 -11.08 9.58
C GLU A 119 0.39 -10.83 9.90
N SER A 120 1.15 -10.30 8.94
CA SER A 120 2.55 -9.89 9.18
C SER A 120 2.66 -8.86 10.29
N THR A 121 1.75 -7.88 10.33
CA THR A 121 1.77 -6.83 11.37
C THR A 121 1.52 -7.43 12.74
N GLU A 122 0.55 -8.34 12.88
CA GLU A 122 0.27 -9.02 14.13
C GLU A 122 1.47 -9.86 14.61
N GLN A 123 2.12 -10.58 13.69
CA GLN A 123 3.34 -11.34 14.00
C GLN A 123 4.48 -10.45 14.48
N ILE A 124 4.72 -9.31 13.82
CA ILE A 124 5.74 -8.32 14.23
C ILE A 124 5.43 -7.80 15.64
N CYS A 125 4.19 -7.40 15.89
CA CYS A 125 3.79 -6.90 17.21
C CYS A 125 3.98 -7.94 18.32
N MET A 126 3.63 -9.21 18.06
CA MET A 126 3.84 -10.30 19.00
C MET A 126 5.33 -10.57 19.27
N GLN A 127 6.16 -10.59 18.24
CA GLN A 127 7.61 -10.80 18.38
C GLN A 127 8.26 -9.63 19.14
N MET A 128 7.90 -8.39 18.82
CA MET A 128 8.36 -7.21 19.55
C MET A 128 7.94 -7.24 21.02
N SER A 129 6.70 -7.62 21.32
CA SER A 129 6.23 -7.74 22.71
C SER A 129 7.06 -8.75 23.51
N LYS A 130 7.37 -9.92 22.90
CA LYS A 130 8.27 -10.92 23.51
C LYS A 130 9.68 -10.38 23.73
N ALA A 131 10.26 -9.70 22.74
CA ALA A 131 11.58 -9.08 22.87
C ALA A 131 11.62 -8.03 23.99
N ILE A 132 10.60 -7.16 24.07
CA ILE A 132 10.49 -6.15 25.13
C ILE A 132 10.33 -6.80 26.51
N SER A 133 9.58 -7.90 26.61
CA SER A 133 9.42 -8.63 27.88
C SER A 133 10.71 -9.29 28.38
N SER A 134 11.67 -9.55 27.48
CA SER A 134 12.98 -10.12 27.83
C SER A 134 13.99 -9.06 28.28
N LEU A 135 13.69 -7.77 28.06
CA LEU A 135 14.53 -6.69 28.54
C LEU A 135 14.38 -6.58 30.07
N PRO A 136 15.49 -6.41 30.81
CA PRO A 136 15.43 -6.12 32.23
C PRO A 136 14.56 -4.89 32.48
N PRO A 137 13.66 -4.92 33.49
CA PRO A 137 12.78 -3.80 33.77
C PRO A 137 13.61 -2.53 34.03
N ILE A 138 13.17 -1.40 33.49
CA ILE A 138 13.84 -0.08 33.58
C ILE A 138 14.27 0.25 35.04
N GLN A 139 13.48 -0.20 36.01
CA GLN A 139 13.77 -0.06 37.44
C GLN A 139 15.09 -0.72 37.87
N GLY A 140 15.46 -1.85 37.25
CA GLY A 140 16.72 -2.54 37.49
C GLY A 140 17.95 -1.78 36.97
N ASP A 141 17.82 -1.12 35.81
CA ASP A 141 18.92 -0.31 35.25
C ASP A 141 19.11 1.01 36.04
N VAL A 142 18.01 1.62 36.48
CA VAL A 142 18.06 2.79 37.39
C VAL A 142 18.70 2.42 38.73
N LEU A 143 18.30 1.29 39.32
CA LEU A 143 18.89 0.80 40.57
C LEU A 143 20.39 0.51 40.39
N ARG A 144 20.79 -0.09 39.27
CA ARG A 144 22.19 -0.31 38.92
C ARG A 144 22.99 0.99 38.86
N GLY A 145 22.44 2.03 38.24
CA GLY A 145 23.08 3.36 38.17
C GLY A 145 23.30 3.97 39.55
N HIS A 146 22.31 3.91 40.43
CA HIS A 146 22.45 4.39 41.81
C HIS A 146 23.43 3.55 42.64
N ALA A 147 23.37 2.23 42.52
CA ALA A 147 24.27 1.31 43.22
C ALA A 147 25.74 1.52 42.81
N ARG A 148 26.00 1.76 41.51
CA ARG A 148 27.35 2.02 41.01
C ARG A 148 27.91 3.34 41.52
N ASN A 149 27.08 4.38 41.58
CA ASN A 149 27.48 5.66 42.17
C ASN A 149 27.89 5.52 43.65
N VAL A 150 27.20 4.66 44.42
CA VAL A 150 27.58 4.38 45.83
C VAL A 150 28.95 3.69 45.90
N VAL A 151 29.19 2.69 45.04
CA VAL A 151 30.50 2.02 44.94
C VAL A 151 31.60 3.02 44.57
N ASP A 152 31.39 3.85 43.54
CA ASP A 152 32.38 4.83 43.06
C ASP A 152 32.72 5.88 44.13
N ILE A 153 31.76 6.25 45.00
CA ILE A 153 32.00 7.18 46.10
C ILE A 153 32.86 6.51 47.18
N VAL A 154 32.58 5.26 47.52
CA VAL A 154 33.31 4.53 48.56
C VAL A 154 34.71 4.12 48.08
N ASP A 155 34.86 3.76 46.81
CA ASP A 155 36.16 3.45 46.19
C ASP A 155 37.13 4.65 46.25
N LYS A 156 36.64 5.89 46.22
CA LYS A 156 37.49 7.09 46.43
C LYS A 156 38.15 7.13 47.80
N TYR A 157 37.53 6.53 48.81
CA TYR A 157 38.05 6.44 50.17
C TYR A 157 38.74 5.09 50.45
N ALA A 158 38.77 4.17 49.47
CA ALA A 158 39.34 2.83 49.66
C ALA A 158 40.84 2.84 49.97
N HIS A 159 41.56 3.89 49.59
CA HIS A 159 42.99 4.07 49.90
C HIS A 159 43.26 4.66 51.30
N ASP A 160 42.22 5.15 51.99
CA ASP A 160 42.34 5.62 53.37
C ASP A 160 42.15 4.46 54.35
N MET A 161 43.28 3.87 54.75
CA MET A 161 43.32 2.72 55.67
C MET A 161 42.67 3.01 57.03
N ASP A 162 42.66 4.27 57.47
CA ASP A 162 42.07 4.67 58.75
C ASP A 162 40.53 4.81 58.64
N TRP A 163 40.04 5.21 57.47
CA TRP A 163 38.60 5.22 57.17
C TRP A 163 38.04 3.79 57.00
N CYS A 164 38.74 2.94 56.26
CA CYS A 164 38.38 1.54 56.04
C CYS A 164 38.34 0.74 57.35
N SER A 165 39.30 0.98 58.25
CA SER A 165 39.35 0.32 59.56
C SER A 165 38.22 0.76 60.51
N ARG A 166 37.71 1.99 60.33
CA ARG A 166 36.59 2.54 61.14
C ARG A 166 35.21 2.07 60.67
N HIS A 167 35.05 1.67 59.40
CA HIS A 167 33.77 1.26 58.82
C HIS A 167 33.86 -0.06 58.05
N PRO A 168 34.32 -1.17 58.66
CA PRO A 168 34.56 -2.43 57.96
C PRO A 168 33.28 -3.03 57.36
N ASP A 169 32.15 -2.89 58.05
CA ASP A 169 30.86 -3.44 57.58
C ASP A 169 30.36 -2.74 56.31
N LEU A 170 30.58 -1.42 56.20
CA LEU A 170 30.20 -0.64 55.01
C LEU A 170 31.08 -1.02 53.82
N VAL A 171 32.40 -1.17 54.04
CA VAL A 171 33.35 -1.57 53.00
C VAL A 171 33.01 -2.97 52.48
N ASN A 172 32.74 -3.92 53.37
CA ASN A 172 32.32 -5.28 52.98
C ASN A 172 31.01 -5.27 52.19
N ALA A 173 30.00 -4.53 52.64
CA ALA A 173 28.72 -4.42 51.93
C ALA A 173 28.87 -3.80 50.53
N VAL A 174 29.79 -2.84 50.36
CA VAL A 174 30.07 -2.21 49.06
C VAL A 174 30.82 -3.16 48.13
N ILE A 175 31.74 -3.99 48.65
CA ILE A 175 32.42 -5.03 47.86
C ILE A 175 31.40 -6.07 47.36
N GLU A 176 30.48 -6.51 48.21
CA GLU A 176 29.38 -7.42 47.83
C GLU A 176 28.42 -6.77 46.81
N LEU A 177 28.11 -5.49 47.00
CA LEU A 177 27.31 -4.71 46.05
C LEU A 177 27.98 -4.63 44.68
N ASN A 178 29.29 -4.35 44.63
CA ASN A 178 30.06 -4.29 43.41
C ASN A 178 30.07 -5.65 42.68
N HIS A 179 30.27 -6.75 43.42
CA HIS A 179 30.18 -8.10 42.85
C HIS A 179 28.80 -8.37 42.23
N THR A 180 27.74 -7.96 42.91
CA THR A 180 26.35 -8.12 42.44
C THR A 180 26.07 -7.27 41.18
N ILE A 181 26.59 -6.04 41.12
CA ILE A 181 26.53 -5.19 39.93
C ILE A 181 27.24 -5.86 38.74
N MET A 182 28.43 -6.44 38.94
CA MET A 182 29.15 -7.14 37.88
C MET A 182 28.38 -8.35 37.34
N LEU A 183 27.73 -9.13 38.23
CA LEU A 183 26.88 -10.24 37.83
C LEU A 183 25.66 -9.76 37.02
N PHE A 184 25.06 -8.65 37.42
CA PHE A 184 23.96 -8.01 36.71
C PHE A 184 24.40 -7.51 35.33
N ASP A 185 25.52 -6.80 35.22
CA ASP A 185 26.09 -6.35 33.93
C ASP A 185 26.34 -7.52 32.98
N LYS A 186 26.89 -8.63 33.49
CA LYS A 186 27.12 -9.86 32.72
C LYS A 186 25.82 -10.53 32.26
N HIS A 187 24.76 -10.45 33.07
CA HIS A 187 23.45 -10.93 32.67
C HIS A 187 22.83 -10.03 31.59
N PHE A 188 22.89 -8.71 31.79
CA PHE A 188 22.39 -7.71 30.83
C PHE A 188 23.06 -7.86 29.47
N ALA A 189 24.40 -7.95 29.43
CA ALA A 189 25.15 -8.13 28.19
C ALA A 189 24.78 -9.43 27.45
N ARG A 190 24.49 -10.52 28.18
CA ARG A 190 24.04 -11.78 27.57
C ARG A 190 22.64 -11.66 26.98
N GLN A 191 21.71 -11.01 27.67
CA GLN A 191 20.36 -10.78 27.17
C GLN A 191 20.38 -9.88 25.92
N MET A 192 21.17 -8.79 25.95
CA MET A 192 21.32 -7.91 24.79
C MET A 192 21.87 -8.64 23.57
N ARG A 193 22.89 -9.49 23.77
CA ARG A 193 23.46 -10.32 22.71
C ARG A 193 22.46 -11.36 22.16
N PHE A 194 21.63 -11.93 23.02
CA PHE A 194 20.58 -12.85 22.58
C PHE A 194 19.56 -12.13 21.68
N ILE A 195 19.17 -10.91 22.05
CA ILE A 195 18.28 -10.07 21.24
C ILE A 195 18.94 -9.74 19.90
N GLU A 196 20.21 -9.30 19.90
CA GLU A 196 20.96 -9.03 18.66
C GLU A 196 21.01 -10.24 17.72
N MET A 197 21.32 -11.43 18.25
CA MET A 197 21.36 -12.67 17.47
C MET A 197 19.98 -13.01 16.90
N ALA A 198 18.92 -12.93 17.70
CA ALA A 198 17.55 -13.18 17.22
C ALA A 198 17.13 -12.17 16.14
N THR A 199 17.55 -10.90 16.25
CA THR A 199 17.28 -9.90 15.21
C THR A 199 18.08 -10.13 13.92
N MET A 200 19.32 -10.60 14.03
CA MET A 200 20.14 -10.96 12.86
C MET A 200 19.56 -12.18 12.12
N GLU A 201 19.10 -13.20 12.85
CA GLU A 201 18.45 -14.38 12.27
C GLU A 201 17.19 -14.01 11.47
N LEU A 202 16.36 -13.12 12.01
CA LEU A 202 15.18 -12.59 11.30
C LEU A 202 15.57 -11.78 10.04
N LEU A 203 16.67 -11.03 10.08
CA LEU A 203 17.16 -10.28 8.91
C LEU A 203 17.71 -11.21 7.82
N ASP A 204 18.43 -12.26 8.22
CA ASP A 204 18.99 -13.24 7.28
C ASP A 204 17.89 -14.05 6.60
N GLU A 205 16.83 -14.45 7.32
CA GLU A 205 15.65 -15.11 6.73
C GLU A 205 14.96 -14.23 5.66
N VAL A 206 14.84 -12.91 5.89
CA VAL A 206 14.28 -11.96 4.92
C VAL A 206 15.16 -11.85 3.67
N THR A 207 16.48 -12.00 3.79
CA THR A 207 17.39 -11.94 2.62
C THR A 207 17.39 -13.22 1.77
N LEU A 208 17.10 -14.37 2.38
CA LEU A 208 17.05 -15.66 1.68
C LEU A 208 15.74 -15.88 0.90
N ASP A 209 14.65 -15.22 1.31
CA ASP A 209 13.34 -15.33 0.64
C ASP A 209 13.10 -14.27 -0.45
N SER A 210 14.16 -13.61 -0.93
CA SER A 210 14.04 -12.70 -2.09
C SER A 210 13.69 -13.51 -3.36
N PRO A 211 12.52 -13.26 -4.00
CA PRO A 211 12.04 -14.04 -5.15
C PRO A 211 12.84 -13.80 -6.45
N ALA A 212 14.00 -13.15 -6.38
CA ALA A 212 14.81 -12.78 -7.54
C ALA A 212 15.56 -13.95 -8.22
N ARG A 213 15.42 -15.20 -7.75
CA ARG A 213 16.13 -16.38 -8.32
C ARG A 213 15.29 -17.30 -9.20
N HIS A 214 14.03 -16.98 -9.50
CA HIS A 214 13.18 -17.77 -10.40
C HIS A 214 12.81 -17.05 -11.71
N ILE A 215 13.79 -16.41 -12.34
CA ILE A 215 13.74 -16.14 -13.78
C ILE A 215 14.95 -16.85 -14.39
N ILE A 216 14.82 -18.17 -14.60
CA ILE A 216 15.68 -18.89 -15.52
C ILE A 216 15.24 -18.44 -16.92
N MET A 217 16.05 -17.62 -17.57
CA MET A 217 15.88 -17.29 -18.98
C MET A 217 15.96 -18.58 -19.80
N PRO A 218 15.09 -18.79 -20.81
CA PRO A 218 15.28 -19.87 -21.76
C PRO A 218 16.59 -19.63 -22.52
N ALA A 219 17.41 -20.66 -22.62
CA ALA A 219 18.64 -20.64 -23.40
C ALA A 219 18.30 -20.39 -24.87
N GLU A 220 18.81 -19.29 -25.41
CA GLU A 220 18.96 -19.10 -26.86
C GLU A 220 20.31 -19.72 -27.31
N ASP A 221 20.21 -20.44 -28.42
CA ASP A 221 21.22 -20.79 -29.42
C ASP A 221 22.36 -21.78 -29.09
N ASN A 222 22.20 -23.04 -29.56
CA ASN A 222 22.77 -23.50 -30.84
C ASN A 222 22.21 -24.89 -31.25
#